data_AF-Q5P8H3-F1
#
_entry.id   AF-Q5P8H3-F1
#
_cell.length_a   1.000
_cell.length_b   1.000
_cell.length_c   1.000
_cell.angle_alpha   90.00
_cell.angle_beta   90.00
_cell.angle_gamma   90.00
#
_symmetry.space_group_name_H-M   'P 1'
#
loop_
_entity.id
_entity.type
_entity.pdbx_description
1 polymer ?
#
loop_
_entity_poly.entity_id
_entity_poly.type
_entity_poly.pdbx_seq_one_letter_code
_entity_poly.pdbx_strand_id
1 'polypeptide(L)'
;MAVELLPDALWAEIEPLLPEHDPSPSIDGGRPRIPDRVALKGIIFVLTYSIPWNKLPKDLGFGSGRTCLRRLQEWQEAGVWAALHQKLLAHLNQADQIDWSRAAVDAGSVPSPPGRRRHGPKPNRPRQARHQASLAGRP
;
A
#
# COMPACT_ATOMS: atom_id res chain seq x y z
N MET A 1 -1.60 20.34 18.62
CA MET A 1 -2.62 19.42 19.16
C MET A 1 -2.44 18.10 18.46
N ALA A 2 -2.05 17.03 19.16
CA ALA A 2 -1.96 15.71 18.57
C ALA A 2 -3.41 15.25 18.36
N VAL A 3 -3.91 15.35 17.13
CA VAL A 3 -5.17 14.69 16.77
C VAL A 3 -4.95 13.22 17.08
N GLU A 4 -5.72 12.67 18.00
CA GLU A 4 -5.73 11.25 18.23
C GLU A 4 -6.17 10.60 16.92
N LEU A 5 -5.22 10.06 16.16
CA LEU A 5 -5.45 9.59 14.78
C LEU A 5 -6.50 8.47 14.70
N LEU A 6 -6.76 7.81 15.82
CA LEU A 6 -7.71 6.71 15.90
C LEU A 6 -8.31 6.64 17.32
N PRO A 7 -9.35 7.45 17.59
CA PRO A 7 -10.11 7.41 18.85
C PRO A 7 -10.69 6.01 19.09
N ASP A 8 -10.85 5.63 20.36
CA ASP A 8 -11.40 4.31 20.73
C ASP A 8 -12.77 4.04 20.12
N ALA A 9 -13.64 5.05 20.09
CA ALA A 9 -14.98 4.93 19.50
C ALA A 9 -14.93 4.58 18.00
N LEU A 10 -14.04 5.23 17.25
CA LEU A 10 -13.84 4.94 15.83
C LEU A 10 -13.25 3.53 15.64
N TRP A 11 -12.32 3.14 16.51
CA TRP A 11 -11.77 1.78 16.47
C TRP A 11 -12.85 0.72 16.70
N ALA A 12 -13.74 0.91 17.66
CA ALA A 12 -14.82 -0.03 17.95
C ALA A 12 -15.78 -0.26 16.77
N GLU A 13 -15.93 0.72 15.87
CA GLU A 13 -16.71 0.56 14.64
C GLU A 13 -15.95 -0.15 13.51
N ILE A 14 -14.63 0.01 13.47
CA ILE A 14 -13.77 -0.53 12.40
C ILE A 14 -13.36 -1.97 12.70
N GLU A 15 -13.03 -2.29 13.95
CA GLU A 15 -12.55 -3.60 14.38
C GLU A 15 -13.43 -4.77 13.88
N PRO A 16 -14.77 -4.70 13.93
CA PRO A 16 -15.64 -5.78 13.44
C PRO A 16 -15.63 -5.96 11.92
N LEU A 17 -15.13 -4.98 11.16
CA LEU A 17 -14.99 -5.08 9.70
C LEU A 17 -13.71 -5.80 9.29
N LEU A 18 -12.75 -5.91 10.22
CA LEU A 18 -11.46 -6.49 9.91
C LEU A 18 -11.60 -8.02 9.83
N PRO A 19 -10.96 -8.66 8.85
CA PRO A 19 -10.97 -10.11 8.76
C PRO A 19 -10.34 -10.69 10.03
N GLU A 20 -11.01 -11.67 10.63
CA GLU A 20 -10.43 -12.47 11.69
C GLU A 20 -9.18 -13.18 11.15
N HIS A 21 -8.07 -13.00 11.85
CA HIS A 21 -6.85 -13.74 11.56
C HIS A 21 -6.57 -14.63 12.74
N ASP A 22 -6.38 -15.92 12.46
CA ASP A 22 -5.84 -16.81 13.47
C ASP A 22 -4.50 -16.25 13.96
N PRO A 23 -4.33 -16.04 15.28
CA PRO A 23 -3.03 -15.77 15.83
C PRO A 23 -2.26 -17.08 15.75
N SER A 24 -1.76 -17.44 14.56
CA SER A 24 -0.76 -18.48 14.47
C SER A 24 0.54 -17.88 14.99
N PRO A 25 1.02 -18.22 16.20
CA PRO A 25 2.44 -18.22 16.40
C PRO A 25 2.95 -19.23 15.38
N SER A 26 3.78 -18.77 14.45
CA SER A 26 4.47 -19.71 13.57
C SER A 26 5.12 -20.73 14.50
N ILE A 27 4.74 -22.00 14.37
CA ILE A 27 5.40 -23.11 15.08
C ILE A 27 6.92 -23.06 14.84
N ASP A 28 7.32 -22.39 13.75
CA ASP A 28 8.68 -22.13 13.29
C ASP A 28 9.31 -20.77 13.73
N GLY A 29 8.71 -20.03 14.69
CA GLY A 29 9.39 -18.89 15.35
C GLY A 29 9.45 -17.56 14.57
N GLY A 30 8.43 -17.23 13.79
CA GLY A 30 8.31 -15.95 13.09
C GLY A 30 8.02 -14.75 14.02
N ARG A 31 8.34 -13.53 13.57
CA ARG A 31 8.01 -12.30 14.30
C ARG A 31 6.49 -12.19 14.45
N PRO A 32 5.96 -11.97 15.67
CA PRO A 32 4.52 -11.88 15.90
C PRO A 32 3.88 -10.78 15.05
N ARG A 33 2.65 -11.05 14.60
CA ARG A 33 1.84 -10.10 13.84
C ARG A 33 1.58 -8.87 14.71
N ILE A 34 1.83 -7.67 14.17
CA ILE A 34 1.47 -6.43 14.87
C ILE A 34 -0.06 -6.35 15.01
N PRO A 35 -0.57 -5.81 16.14
CA PRO A 35 -2.00 -5.60 16.31
C PRO A 35 -2.59 -4.74 15.20
N ASP A 36 -3.80 -5.07 14.75
CA ASP A 36 -4.45 -4.37 13.64
C ASP A 36 -4.65 -2.88 13.91
N ARG A 37 -4.97 -2.52 15.16
CA ARG A 37 -5.09 -1.12 15.59
C ARG A 37 -3.81 -0.31 15.37
N VAL A 38 -2.65 -0.95 15.62
CA VAL A 38 -1.34 -0.33 15.45
C VAL A 38 -1.03 -0.14 13.96
N ALA A 39 -1.35 -1.14 13.14
CA ALA A 39 -1.19 -1.06 11.69
C ALA A 39 -2.09 0.03 11.08
N LEU A 40 -3.35 0.14 11.53
CA LEU A 40 -4.29 1.17 11.07
C LEU A 40 -3.79 2.57 11.42
N LYS A 41 -3.31 2.80 12.65
CA LYS A 41 -2.69 4.08 13.04
C LYS A 41 -1.52 4.45 12.11
N GLY A 42 -0.67 3.48 11.76
CA GLY A 42 0.43 3.67 10.82
C GLY A 42 -0.03 4.01 9.40
N ILE A 43 -1.05 3.31 8.89
CA ILE A 43 -1.66 3.59 7.59
C ILE A 43 -2.22 5.02 7.56
N ILE A 44 -3.06 5.39 8.55
CA ILE A 44 -3.65 6.72 8.64
C ILE A 44 -2.55 7.78 8.69
N PHE A 45 -1.52 7.60 9.51
CA PHE A 45 -0.40 8.54 9.58
C PHE A 45 0.26 8.75 8.21
N VAL A 46 0.60 7.67 7.50
CA VAL A 46 1.24 7.77 6.18
C VAL A 46 0.35 8.53 5.19
N LEU A 47 -0.95 8.24 5.20
CA LEU A 47 -1.92 8.88 4.29
C LEU A 47 -2.16 10.35 4.65
N THR A 48 -2.30 10.69 5.94
CA THR A 48 -2.53 12.06 6.41
C THR A 48 -1.34 12.96 6.09
N TYR A 49 -0.11 12.49 6.32
CA TYR A 49 1.10 13.29 6.12
C TYR A 49 1.72 13.11 4.73
N SER A 50 1.12 12.30 3.85
CA SER A 50 1.62 11.99 2.50
C SER A 50 3.11 11.60 2.47
N ILE A 51 3.57 10.88 3.49
CA ILE A 51 4.99 10.49 3.57
C ILE A 51 5.23 9.16 2.85
N PRO A 52 6.45 8.91 2.34
CA PRO A 52 6.79 7.58 1.84
C PRO A 52 6.69 6.51 2.94
N TRP A 53 6.19 5.31 2.61
CA TRP A 53 6.08 4.19 3.56
C TRP A 53 7.40 3.85 4.28
N ASN A 54 8.55 3.97 3.60
CA ASN A 54 9.87 3.72 4.18
C ASN A 54 10.34 4.82 5.16
N LYS A 55 9.64 5.96 5.22
CA LYS A 55 9.91 7.10 6.09
C LYS A 55 8.99 7.16 7.32
N LEU A 56 8.12 6.15 7.51
CA LEU A 56 7.31 6.04 8.73
C LEU A 56 8.24 6.00 9.97
N PRO A 57 8.14 6.96 10.90
CA PRO A 57 8.99 6.98 12.09
C PRO A 57 8.78 5.73 12.93
N LYS A 58 9.87 5.02 13.24
CA LYS A 58 9.83 3.79 14.04
C LYS A 58 9.50 4.08 15.51
N ASP A 59 9.85 5.27 15.99
CA ASP A 59 9.66 5.70 17.38
C ASP A 59 8.18 5.82 17.78
N LEU A 60 7.28 5.93 16.80
CA LEU A 60 5.83 6.00 17.03
C LEU A 60 5.19 4.63 17.29
N GLY A 61 5.94 3.53 17.15
CA GLY A 61 5.46 2.19 17.48
C GLY A 61 4.46 1.59 16.49
N PHE A 62 4.20 2.21 15.34
CA PHE A 62 3.24 1.73 14.33
C PHE A 62 3.70 0.47 13.54
N GLY A 63 4.90 -0.03 13.83
CA GLY A 63 5.55 -1.06 13.04
C GLY A 63 6.29 -0.48 11.83
N SER A 64 6.67 -1.35 10.88
CA SER A 64 7.31 -0.89 9.65
C SER A 64 6.28 -0.40 8.65
N GLY A 65 6.59 0.63 7.86
CA GLY A 65 5.67 1.06 6.80
C GLY A 65 5.44 -0.02 5.73
N ARG A 66 6.35 -0.97 5.55
CA ARG A 66 6.11 -2.14 4.69
C ARG A 66 5.03 -3.06 5.27
N THR A 67 5.01 -3.24 6.59
CA THR A 67 3.95 -3.98 7.28
C THR A 67 2.60 -3.27 7.15
N CYS A 68 2.59 -1.94 7.28
CA CYS A 68 1.39 -1.12 7.08
C CYS A 68 0.87 -1.23 5.64
N LEU A 69 1.74 -1.14 4.64
CA LEU A 69 1.37 -1.30 3.23
C LEU A 69 0.82 -2.70 2.93
N ARG A 70 1.44 -3.76 3.48
CA ARG A 70 0.91 -5.11 3.34
C ARG A 70 -0.48 -5.22 3.95
N ARG A 71 -0.69 -4.64 5.14
CA ARG A 71 -2.00 -4.64 5.81
C ARG A 71 -3.05 -3.86 5.02
N LEU A 72 -2.67 -2.72 4.44
CA LEU A 72 -3.51 -1.93 3.55
C LEU A 72 -4.01 -2.77 2.36
N GLN A 73 -3.11 -3.56 1.75
CA GLN A 73 -3.44 -4.45 0.64
C GLN A 73 -4.31 -5.63 1.07
N GLU A 74 -3.96 -6.32 2.16
CA GLU A 74 -4.76 -7.40 2.75
C GLU A 74 -6.21 -6.94 2.99
N TRP A 75 -6.38 -5.74 3.57
CA TRP A 75 -7.70 -5.17 3.83
C TRP A 75 -8.43 -4.67 2.59
N GLN A 76 -7.70 -4.26 1.55
CA GLN A 76 -8.28 -3.94 0.24
C GLN A 76 -8.85 -5.17 -0.44
N GLU A 77 -8.11 -6.28 -0.43
CA GLU A 77 -8.56 -7.56 -0.99
C GLU A 77 -9.74 -8.14 -0.21
N ALA A 78 -9.74 -7.98 1.12
CA ALA A 78 -10.85 -8.37 1.97
C ALA A 78 -12.07 -7.43 1.92
N GLY A 79 -12.00 -6.32 1.16
CA GLY A 79 -13.12 -5.38 1.01
C GLY A 79 -13.39 -4.49 2.22
N VAL A 80 -12.49 -4.45 3.21
CA VAL A 80 -12.64 -3.66 4.45
C VAL A 80 -12.86 -2.18 4.16
N TRP A 81 -12.08 -1.61 3.23
CA TRP A 81 -12.18 -0.18 2.90
C TRP A 81 -13.52 0.17 2.24
N ALA A 82 -14.06 -0.75 1.43
CA ALA A 82 -15.38 -0.58 0.84
C ALA A 82 -16.48 -0.62 1.90
N ALA A 83 -16.40 -1.57 2.84
CA ALA A 83 -17.34 -1.66 3.97
C ALA A 83 -17.27 -0.44 4.89
N LEU A 84 -16.06 0.06 5.18
CA LEU A 84 -15.84 1.25 5.98
C LEU A 84 -16.41 2.49 5.29
N HIS A 85 -16.18 2.65 3.99
CA HIS A 85 -16.76 3.74 3.21
C HIS A 85 -18.29 3.70 3.21
N GLN A 86 -18.89 2.52 3.05
CA GLN A 86 -20.35 2.35 3.13
C GLN A 86 -20.90 2.70 4.51
N LYS A 87 -20.24 2.30 5.60
CA LYS A 87 -20.62 2.69 6.96
C LYS A 87 -20.56 4.20 7.18
N LEU A 88 -19.50 4.85 6.69
CA LEU A 88 -19.38 6.31 6.78
C LEU A 88 -20.50 7.00 5.99
N LEU A 89 -20.78 6.55 4.78
CA LEU A 89 -21.91 7.05 3.99
C LEU A 89 -23.24 6.83 4.71
N ALA A 90 -23.46 5.67 5.31
CA ALA A 90 -24.69 5.40 6.07
C ALA A 90 -24.84 6.34 7.27
N HIS A 91 -23.77 6.60 8.03
CA HIS A 91 -23.78 7.56 9.13
C HIS A 91 -24.06 8.99 8.67
N LEU A 92 -23.42 9.44 7.58
CA LEU A 92 -23.66 10.78 7.02
C LEU A 92 -25.09 10.91 6.48
N ASN A 93 -25.62 9.86 5.85
CA ASN A 93 -26.99 9.83 5.33
C ASN A 93 -28.02 9.89 6.46
N GLN A 94 -27.79 9.15 7.55
CA GLN A 94 -28.65 9.18 8.74
C GLN A 94 -28.64 10.55 9.44
N ALA A 95 -27.53 11.27 9.36
CA ALA A 95 -27.41 12.60 9.94
C ALA A 95 -27.91 13.73 9.02
N ASP A 96 -28.44 13.41 7.82
CA ASP A 96 -28.86 14.37 6.78
C ASP A 96 -27.73 15.35 6.38
N GLN A 97 -26.48 14.91 6.50
CA GLN A 97 -25.28 15.72 6.24
C GLN A 97 -24.69 15.45 4.85
N ILE A 98 -25.32 14.62 4.03
CA ILE A 98 -24.88 14.39 2.64
C ILE A 98 -25.45 15.50 1.77
N ASP A 99 -24.62 16.51 1.51
CA ASP A 99 -24.88 17.49 0.46
C ASP A 99 -24.67 16.85 -0.92
N TRP A 100 -25.75 16.28 -1.45
CA TRP A 100 -25.78 15.68 -2.79
C TRP A 100 -25.50 16.68 -3.92
N SER A 101 -25.52 18.00 -3.67
CA SER A 101 -25.16 19.02 -4.67
C SER A 101 -23.64 19.10 -4.92
N ARG A 102 -22.83 18.49 -4.05
CA ARG A 102 -21.35 18.47 -4.10
C ARG A 102 -20.75 17.10 -4.41
N ALA A 103 -21.56 16.12 -4.79
CA ALA A 103 -21.07 14.79 -5.16
C ALA A 103 -20.18 14.87 -6.42
N ALA A 104 -18.86 14.79 -6.23
CA ALA A 104 -17.89 14.65 -7.31
C ALA A 104 -17.54 13.17 -7.51
N VAL A 105 -17.75 12.66 -8.72
CA VAL A 105 -17.34 11.30 -9.12
C VAL A 105 -15.89 11.38 -9.62
N ASP A 106 -14.92 11.28 -8.71
CA ASP A 106 -13.50 11.25 -9.08
C ASP A 106 -13.05 9.80 -9.40
N ALA A 107 -13.33 9.36 -10.62
CA ALA A 107 -12.78 8.12 -11.19
C ALA A 107 -12.50 8.27 -12.69
N GLY A 108 -11.64 9.23 -13.05
CA GLY A 108 -11.10 9.37 -14.41
C GLY A 108 -9.75 8.69 -14.53
N SER A 109 -9.70 7.44 -15.00
CA SER A 109 -8.44 6.83 -15.43
C SER A 109 -8.21 7.18 -16.90
N VAL A 110 -7.30 8.13 -17.15
CA VAL A 110 -6.90 8.47 -18.52
C VAL A 110 -5.77 7.53 -18.94
N PRO A 111 -5.87 6.83 -20.08
CA PRO A 111 -4.76 6.05 -20.61
C PRO A 111 -3.51 6.93 -20.73
N SER A 112 -2.35 6.38 -20.36
CA SER A 112 -1.08 7.06 -20.65
C SER A 112 -0.99 7.34 -22.15
N PRO A 113 -0.61 8.56 -22.57
CA PRO A 113 -0.39 8.86 -23.98
C PRO A 113 0.54 7.81 -24.59
N PRO A 114 0.26 7.32 -25.82
CA PRO A 114 1.13 6.34 -26.45
C PRO A 114 2.56 6.87 -26.46
N GLY A 115 3.48 6.11 -25.87
CA GLY A 115 4.88 6.52 -25.76
C GLY A 115 5.41 6.90 -27.14
N ARG A 116 6.01 8.09 -27.26
CA ARG A 116 6.68 8.51 -28.51
C ARG A 116 7.59 7.38 -28.97
N ARG A 117 7.40 6.88 -30.20
CA ARG A 117 8.35 5.99 -30.86
C ARG A 117 9.71 6.71 -30.86
N ARG A 118 10.64 6.23 -30.05
CA ARG A 118 12.03 6.70 -30.09
C ARG A 118 12.63 6.21 -31.40
N HIS A 119 12.55 7.03 -32.45
CA HIS A 119 13.48 6.93 -33.58
C HIS A 119 14.84 7.47 -33.11
N GLY A 120 15.49 6.72 -32.23
CA GLY A 120 16.91 6.92 -31.93
C GLY A 120 17.72 6.36 -33.10
N PRO A 121 18.83 7.01 -33.50
CA PRO A 121 19.76 6.43 -34.46
C PRO A 121 20.20 5.04 -33.99
N LYS A 122 20.22 4.06 -34.90
CA LYS A 122 20.77 2.73 -34.61
C LYS A 122 22.20 2.91 -34.06
N PRO A 123 22.55 2.33 -32.89
CA PRO A 123 23.92 2.38 -32.41
C PRO A 123 24.81 1.59 -33.37
N ASN A 124 25.70 2.29 -34.06
CA ASN A 124 26.71 1.71 -34.93
C ASN A 124 27.87 1.18 -34.05
N ARG A 125 27.68 0.02 -33.42
CA ARG A 125 28.78 -0.72 -32.79
C ARG A 125 29.15 -1.90 -33.69
N PRO A 126 30.37 -1.96 -34.25
CA PRO A 126 30.83 -3.18 -34.86
C PRO A 126 30.98 -4.25 -33.77
N ARG A 127 30.37 -5.40 -34.03
CA ARG A 127 30.45 -6.61 -33.20
C ARG A 127 31.92 -7.05 -33.21
N GLN A 128 32.67 -6.80 -32.14
CA GLN A 128 33.98 -7.43 -31.97
C GLN A 128 33.76 -8.93 -31.81
N ALA A 129 34.09 -9.68 -32.86
CA ALA A 129 34.23 -11.12 -32.80
C ALA A 129 35.40 -11.41 -31.86
N ARG A 130 35.11 -12.07 -30.72
CA ARG A 130 36.15 -12.69 -29.91
C ARG A 130 36.76 -13.80 -30.76
N HIS A 131 37.99 -13.60 -31.23
CA HIS A 131 38.85 -14.67 -31.70
C HIS A 131 39.03 -15.68 -30.57
N GLN A 132 38.50 -16.89 -30.73
CA GLN A 132 39.05 -18.06 -30.05
C GLN A 132 40.35 -18.40 -30.77
N ALA A 133 41.50 -18.19 -30.11
CA ALA A 133 42.74 -18.81 -30.52
C ALA A 133 42.75 -20.22 -29.93
N SER A 134 42.82 -21.21 -30.82
CA SER A 134 43.18 -22.58 -30.48
C SER A 134 44.64 -22.61 -30.06
N LEU A 135 44.95 -23.36 -29.00
CA LEU A 135 46.29 -23.83 -28.72
C LEU A 135 46.20 -25.34 -28.49
N ALA A 136 46.46 -26.07 -29.55
CA ALA A 136 46.75 -27.49 -29.52
C ALA A 136 48.24 -27.69 -29.23
N GLY A 137 48.57 -28.70 -28.41
CA GLY A 137 49.87 -29.40 -28.45
C GLY A 137 50.76 -29.27 -27.20
N ARG A 138 50.67 -30.29 -26.32
CA ARG A 138 51.73 -31.28 -25.93
C ARG A 138 53.20 -30.84 -25.83
N PRO A 139 54.02 -31.44 -24.94
CA PRO A 139 54.33 -32.88 -24.90
C PRO A 139 53.52 -33.71 -23.88
#